data_AF-A0A9W9EHQ0-F1
#
_entry.id   AF-A0A9W9EHQ0-F1
#
_cell.length_a   1.000
_cell.length_b   1.000
_cell.length_c   1.000
_cell.angle_alpha   90.00
_cell.angle_beta   90.00
_cell.angle_gamma   90.00
#
_symmetry.space_group_name_H-M   'P 1'
#
loop_
_entity.id
_entity.type
_entity.pdbx_description
1 polymer ?
#
loop_
_entity_poly.entity_id
_entity_poly.type
_entity_poly.pdbx_seq_one_letter_code
_entity_poly.pdbx_strand_id
1 'polypeptide(L)'
;MTVKEAHAIMTQLQELEFPRVFSKARQIALLKAGGIPTMSKLFAVTAQNNRRNAGKRAVDTEILLRESQSQPRDSDRYASAVARMNYLHARYRRANKITDGDLLHTLGDGLAEILNVIEREEWRKLTDVEKCALGIFHKNLGEYMGIPFDVLPSKAEGWKDGLHFALELRKWTIHYEEEVARPHQPNVHPRE
;
A
#
# COMPACT_ATOMS: atom_id res chain seq x y z
N MET A 1 18.59 5.22 11.22
CA MET A 1 18.54 5.08 9.75
C MET A 1 17.89 6.33 9.17
N THR A 2 18.58 7.01 8.26
CA THR A 2 18.07 8.17 7.53
C THR A 2 17.18 7.73 6.36
N VAL A 3 16.42 8.67 5.79
CA VAL A 3 15.64 8.42 4.57
C VAL A 3 16.52 7.98 3.40
N LYS A 4 17.71 8.58 3.25
CA LYS A 4 18.65 8.25 2.16
C LYS A 4 19.18 6.83 2.30
N GLU A 5 19.52 6.41 3.52
CA GLU A 5 19.93 5.03 3.80
C GLU A 5 18.79 4.03 3.54
N ALA A 6 17.57 4.35 3.99
CA ALA A 6 16.40 3.51 3.71
C ALA A 6 16.15 3.35 2.20
N HIS A 7 16.27 4.43 1.44
CA HIS A 7 16.14 4.38 -0.02
C HIS A 7 17.24 3.55 -0.69
N ALA A 8 18.49 3.65 -0.23
CA ALA A 8 19.60 2.85 -0.75
C ALA A 8 19.37 1.34 -0.49
N ILE A 9 18.92 0.98 0.72
CA ILE A 9 18.55 -0.41 1.06
C ILE A 9 17.39 -0.87 0.18
N MET A 10 16.32 -0.07 0.07
CA MET A 10 15.18 -0.37 -0.80
C MET A 10 15.60 -0.58 -2.26
N THR A 11 16.60 0.15 -2.75
CA THR A 11 17.12 0.01 -4.12
C THR A 11 17.85 -1.33 -4.27
N GLN A 12 18.74 -1.69 -3.35
CA GLN A 12 19.42 -3.00 -3.37
C GLN A 12 18.43 -4.16 -3.30
N LEU A 13 17.43 -4.06 -2.43
CA LEU A 13 16.38 -5.06 -2.31
C LEU A 13 15.60 -5.26 -3.63
N GLN A 14 15.28 -4.17 -4.31
CA GLN A 14 14.47 -4.18 -5.54
C GLN A 14 15.27 -4.55 -6.79
N GLU A 15 16.55 -4.19 -6.87
CA GLU A 15 17.34 -4.34 -8.09
C GLU A 15 18.24 -5.57 -8.07
N LEU A 16 18.64 -6.04 -6.88
CA LEU A 16 19.65 -7.09 -6.71
C LEU A 16 19.10 -8.30 -5.95
N GLU A 17 18.53 -8.10 -4.77
CA GLU A 17 18.21 -9.22 -3.86
C GLU A 17 16.89 -9.92 -4.24
N PHE A 18 15.81 -9.15 -4.46
CA PHE A 18 14.45 -9.66 -4.65
C PHE A 18 13.72 -9.02 -5.85
N PRO A 19 14.29 -9.06 -7.07
CA PRO A 19 13.84 -8.24 -8.20
C PRO A 19 12.42 -8.53 -8.69
N ARG A 20 11.85 -9.70 -8.37
CA ARG A 20 10.46 -10.06 -8.74
C ARG A 20 9.46 -9.84 -7.62
N VAL A 21 9.92 -9.84 -6.37
CA VAL A 21 9.02 -9.82 -5.20
C VAL A 21 8.26 -8.54 -5.11
N PHE A 22 8.90 -7.39 -5.30
CA PHE A 22 8.22 -6.10 -5.14
C PHE A 22 7.09 -5.91 -6.16
N SER A 23 7.26 -6.40 -7.39
CA SER A 23 6.17 -6.40 -8.39
C SER A 23 5.04 -7.35 -7.96
N LYS A 24 5.37 -8.58 -7.56
CA LYS A 24 4.38 -9.57 -7.11
C LYS A 24 3.61 -9.12 -5.86
N ALA A 25 4.32 -8.66 -4.84
CA ALA A 25 3.75 -8.12 -3.59
C ALA A 25 2.81 -6.95 -3.89
N ARG A 26 3.20 -6.03 -4.78
CA ARG A 26 2.35 -4.91 -5.21
C ARG A 26 1.06 -5.40 -5.88
N GLN A 27 1.15 -6.40 -6.76
CA GLN A 27 -0.02 -6.98 -7.42
C GLN A 27 -0.98 -7.63 -6.41
N ILE A 28 -0.46 -8.37 -5.44
CA ILE A 28 -1.27 -8.99 -4.38
C ILE A 28 -1.91 -7.91 -3.50
N ALA A 29 -1.13 -6.91 -3.04
CA ALA A 29 -1.62 -5.81 -2.24
C ALA A 29 -2.77 -5.04 -2.94
N LEU A 30 -2.63 -4.75 -4.24
CA LEU A 30 -3.67 -4.08 -5.02
C LEU A 30 -4.92 -4.94 -5.22
N LEU A 31 -4.75 -6.27 -5.33
CA LEU A 31 -5.87 -7.20 -5.39
C LEU A 31 -6.64 -7.21 -4.06
N LYS A 32 -5.93 -7.31 -2.92
CA LYS A 32 -6.51 -7.28 -1.57
C LYS A 32 -7.23 -5.96 -1.29
N ALA A 33 -6.58 -4.83 -1.56
CA ALA A 33 -7.21 -3.51 -1.46
C ALA A 33 -8.47 -3.40 -2.32
N GLY A 34 -8.48 -4.02 -3.50
CA GLY A 34 -9.67 -4.09 -4.35
C GLY A 34 -10.79 -4.98 -3.82
N GLY A 35 -10.47 -5.95 -2.94
CA GLY A 35 -11.43 -6.83 -2.27
C GLY A 35 -12.15 -6.19 -1.08
N ILE A 36 -11.68 -5.04 -0.57
CA ILE A 36 -12.37 -4.32 0.50
C ILE A 36 -13.72 -3.79 -0.01
N PRO A 37 -14.85 -3.98 0.71
CA PRO A 37 -16.19 -3.68 0.18
C PRO A 37 -16.38 -2.23 -0.30
N THR A 38 -15.83 -1.25 0.42
CA THR A 38 -15.83 0.19 0.04
C THR A 38 -15.15 0.41 -1.32
N MET A 39 -13.97 -0.18 -1.50
CA MET A 39 -13.17 -0.09 -2.72
C MET A 39 -13.79 -0.85 -3.88
N SER A 40 -14.25 -2.08 -3.65
CA SER A 40 -15.00 -2.89 -4.62
C SER A 40 -16.22 -2.12 -5.16
N LYS A 41 -17.03 -1.55 -4.26
CA LYS A 41 -18.21 -0.75 -4.62
C LYS A 41 -17.81 0.48 -5.42
N LEU A 42 -16.74 1.17 -5.02
CA LEU A 42 -16.23 2.33 -5.75
C LEU A 42 -15.81 1.96 -7.17
N PHE A 43 -15.11 0.84 -7.35
CA PHE A 43 -14.72 0.35 -8.68
C PHE A 43 -15.91 -0.02 -9.56
N ALA A 44 -16.97 -0.60 -8.97
CA ALA A 44 -18.19 -0.91 -9.70
C ALA A 44 -18.88 0.36 -10.22
N VAL A 45 -19.12 1.35 -9.35
CA VAL A 45 -19.84 2.58 -9.74
C VAL A 45 -19.04 3.49 -10.67
N THR A 46 -17.70 3.42 -10.61
CA THR A 46 -16.80 4.19 -11.49
C THR A 46 -16.41 3.44 -12.76
N ALA A 47 -16.89 2.19 -12.92
CA ALA A 47 -16.54 1.28 -14.02
C ALA A 47 -15.02 1.07 -14.18
N GLN A 48 -14.25 1.23 -13.10
CA GLN A 48 -12.79 1.17 -13.11
C GLN A 48 -12.23 -0.26 -13.08
N ASN A 49 -13.07 -1.26 -12.76
CA ASN A 49 -12.70 -2.67 -12.78
C ASN A 49 -13.45 -3.48 -13.86
N ASN A 50 -13.80 -2.85 -14.99
CA ASN A 50 -14.37 -3.53 -16.15
C ASN A 50 -13.30 -3.87 -17.19
N ARG A 51 -13.65 -4.70 -18.19
CA ARG A 51 -12.73 -5.15 -19.25
C ARG A 51 -12.06 -4.01 -20.02
N ARG A 52 -12.72 -2.85 -20.15
CA ARG A 52 -12.20 -1.69 -20.89
C ARG A 52 -11.17 -0.89 -20.09
N ASN A 53 -11.39 -0.72 -18.79
CA ASN A 53 -10.64 0.23 -17.96
C ASN A 53 -9.63 -0.44 -17.01
N ALA A 54 -9.86 -1.70 -16.63
CA ALA A 54 -9.05 -2.38 -15.60
C ALA A 54 -7.56 -2.46 -15.96
N GLY A 55 -7.23 -2.81 -17.21
CA GLY A 55 -5.84 -2.90 -17.66
C GLY A 55 -5.09 -1.57 -17.59
N LYS A 56 -5.70 -0.50 -18.13
CA LYS A 56 -5.11 0.85 -18.04
C LYS A 56 -4.93 1.28 -16.59
N ARG A 57 -5.96 1.12 -15.75
CA ARG A 57 -5.88 1.48 -14.32
C ARG A 57 -4.75 0.74 -13.61
N ALA A 58 -4.62 -0.57 -13.85
CA ALA A 58 -3.57 -1.37 -13.23
C ALA A 58 -2.17 -0.84 -13.61
N VAL A 59 -1.92 -0.57 -14.89
CA VAL A 59 -0.65 -0.01 -15.37
C VAL A 59 -0.40 1.40 -14.82
N ASP A 60 -1.40 2.29 -14.88
CA ASP A 60 -1.29 3.66 -14.35
C ASP A 60 -0.95 3.63 -12.85
N THR A 61 -1.53 2.69 -12.10
CA THR A 61 -1.27 2.50 -10.66
C THR A 61 0.14 1.97 -10.41
N GLU A 62 0.56 0.96 -11.18
CA GLU A 62 1.90 0.38 -11.06
C GLU A 62 3.00 1.42 -11.31
N ILE A 63 2.84 2.27 -12.32
CA ILE A 63 3.80 3.34 -12.63
C ILE A 63 3.91 4.30 -11.45
N LEU A 64 2.80 4.81 -10.91
CA LEU A 64 2.84 5.75 -9.78
C LEU A 64 3.50 5.13 -8.54
N LEU A 65 3.19 3.88 -8.24
CA LEU A 65 3.80 3.19 -7.10
C LEU A 65 5.29 2.96 -7.31
N ARG A 66 5.71 2.51 -8.50
CA ARG A 66 7.13 2.34 -8.84
C ARG A 66 7.90 3.66 -8.78
N GLU A 67 7.34 4.75 -9.30
CA GLU A 67 7.95 6.08 -9.22
C GLU A 67 8.15 6.51 -7.76
N SER A 68 7.12 6.35 -6.92
CA SER A 68 7.24 6.69 -5.50
C SER A 68 8.26 5.81 -4.75
N GLN A 69 8.45 4.56 -5.17
CA GLN A 69 9.30 3.60 -4.48
C GLN A 69 10.77 3.62 -4.93
N SER A 70 11.01 3.87 -6.23
CA SER A 70 12.34 3.76 -6.84
C SER A 70 13.03 5.11 -7.04
N GLN A 71 12.35 6.25 -6.84
CA GLN A 71 12.97 7.57 -6.96
C GLN A 71 13.38 8.13 -5.59
N PRO A 72 14.49 8.88 -5.50
CA PRO A 72 14.84 9.61 -4.27
C PRO A 72 13.70 10.51 -3.81
N ARG A 73 13.48 10.58 -2.50
CA ARG A 73 12.36 11.33 -1.89
C ARG A 73 12.39 12.83 -2.23
N ASP A 74 13.58 13.39 -2.44
CA ASP A 74 13.83 14.79 -2.79
C ASP A 74 13.80 15.05 -4.31
N SER A 75 13.41 14.07 -5.13
CA SER A 75 13.30 14.23 -6.57
C SER A 75 11.93 14.72 -7.04
N ASP A 76 11.91 15.46 -8.15
CA ASP A 76 10.68 15.88 -8.83
C ASP A 76 9.79 14.71 -9.25
N ARG A 77 10.41 13.56 -9.58
CA ARG A 77 9.70 12.35 -9.99
C ARG A 77 8.91 11.74 -8.83
N TYR A 78 9.53 11.65 -7.65
CA TYR A 78 8.84 11.23 -6.43
C TYR A 78 7.67 12.18 -6.11
N ALA A 79 7.94 13.49 -6.09
CA ALA A 79 6.92 14.50 -5.79
C ALA A 79 5.75 14.45 -6.77
N SER A 80 6.03 14.30 -8.07
CA SER A 80 5.01 14.20 -9.12
C SER A 80 4.14 12.96 -8.97
N ALA A 81 4.74 11.81 -8.65
CA ALA A 81 4.00 10.57 -8.44
C ALA A 81 3.04 10.67 -7.25
N VAL A 82 3.51 11.20 -6.11
CA VAL A 82 2.68 11.38 -4.91
C VAL A 82 1.59 12.44 -5.13
N ALA A 83 1.93 13.57 -5.76
CA ALA A 83 0.95 14.60 -6.11
C ALA A 83 -0.15 14.04 -7.03
N ARG A 84 0.22 13.18 -8.00
CA ARG A 84 -0.75 12.52 -8.89
C ARG A 84 -1.64 11.54 -8.13
N MET A 85 -1.10 10.74 -7.22
CA MET A 85 -1.91 9.86 -6.36
C MET A 85 -2.89 10.67 -5.51
N ASN A 86 -2.42 11.75 -4.88
CA ASN A 86 -3.26 12.63 -4.07
C ASN A 86 -4.37 13.28 -4.89
N TYR A 87 -4.07 13.78 -6.09
CA TYR A 87 -5.06 14.35 -7.00
C TYR A 87 -6.15 13.34 -7.38
N LEU A 88 -5.77 12.11 -7.72
CA LEU A 88 -6.72 11.05 -8.11
C LEU A 88 -7.63 10.64 -6.95
N HIS A 89 -7.10 10.60 -5.72
CA HIS A 89 -7.85 10.24 -4.52
C HIS A 89 -8.69 11.39 -3.95
N ALA A 90 -8.29 12.65 -4.14
CA ALA A 90 -8.86 13.83 -3.46
C ALA A 90 -10.39 13.92 -3.55
N ARG A 91 -10.97 13.75 -4.75
CA ARG A 91 -12.42 13.85 -4.93
C ARG A 91 -13.19 12.79 -4.16
N TYR A 92 -12.63 11.58 -4.06
CA TYR A 92 -13.28 10.45 -3.40
C TYR A 92 -13.10 10.51 -1.89
N ARG A 93 -11.95 10.99 -1.40
CA ARG A 93 -11.74 11.30 0.02
C ARG A 93 -12.72 12.35 0.52
N ARG A 94 -12.86 13.48 -0.21
CA ARG A 94 -13.83 14.54 0.13
C ARG A 94 -15.29 14.05 0.17
N ALA A 95 -15.62 13.05 -0.65
CA ALA A 95 -16.94 12.43 -0.67
C ALA A 95 -17.08 11.21 0.26
N ASN A 96 -16.09 10.96 1.12
CA ASN A 96 -16.00 9.80 2.02
C ASN A 96 -16.23 8.45 1.30
N LYS A 97 -15.73 8.32 0.07
CA LYS A 97 -15.77 7.09 -0.75
C LYS A 97 -14.47 6.30 -0.72
N ILE A 98 -13.38 6.97 -0.38
CA ILE A 98 -12.12 6.36 0.03
C ILE A 98 -11.89 6.88 1.44
N THR A 99 -12.07 6.01 2.43
CA THR A 99 -11.89 6.35 3.84
C THR A 99 -10.40 6.37 4.20
N ASP A 100 -10.07 6.95 5.35
CA ASP A 100 -8.69 6.90 5.84
C ASP A 100 -8.27 5.46 6.19
N GLY A 101 -9.21 4.61 6.65
CA GLY A 101 -8.99 3.18 6.84
C GLY A 101 -8.65 2.45 5.53
N ASP A 102 -9.35 2.76 4.43
CA ASP A 102 -9.05 2.18 3.11
C ASP A 102 -7.65 2.55 2.62
N LEU A 103 -7.22 3.80 2.84
CA LEU A 103 -5.89 4.27 2.48
C LEU A 103 -4.80 3.64 3.34
N LEU A 104 -5.00 3.61 4.66
CA LEU A 104 -4.05 3.01 5.59
C LEU A 104 -3.92 1.50 5.34
N HIS A 105 -5.03 0.83 5.04
CA HIS A 105 -5.03 -0.58 4.65
C HIS A 105 -4.23 -0.80 3.37
N THR A 106 -4.48 -0.02 2.31
CA THR A 106 -3.74 -0.13 1.05
C THR A 106 -2.24 0.13 1.23
N LEU A 107 -1.88 1.14 2.05
CA LEU A 107 -0.48 1.42 2.39
C LEU A 107 0.16 0.24 3.14
N GLY A 108 -0.52 -0.29 4.15
CA GLY A 108 0.00 -1.38 4.96
C GLY A 108 0.03 -2.73 4.25
N ASP A 109 -0.90 -3.00 3.32
CA ASP A 109 -0.87 -4.18 2.45
C ASP A 109 0.36 -4.18 1.56
N GLY A 110 0.74 -3.01 1.03
CA GLY A 110 1.99 -2.86 0.28
C GLY A 110 3.21 -3.34 1.07
N LEU A 111 3.26 -3.01 2.37
CA LEU A 111 4.32 -3.45 3.28
C LEU A 111 4.18 -4.93 3.63
N ALA A 112 2.99 -5.34 4.05
CA ALA A 112 2.71 -6.69 4.54
C ALA A 112 3.00 -7.75 3.46
N GLU A 113 2.60 -7.49 2.21
CA GLU A 113 2.83 -8.43 1.12
C GLU A 113 4.30 -8.52 0.71
N ILE A 114 5.10 -7.46 0.85
CA ILE A 114 6.55 -7.57 0.67
C ILE A 114 7.12 -8.53 1.71
N LEU A 115 6.76 -8.35 2.99
CA LEU A 115 7.22 -9.23 4.06
C LEU A 115 6.76 -10.68 3.85
N ASN A 116 5.49 -10.87 3.50
CA ASN A 116 4.88 -12.20 3.35
C ASN A 116 5.44 -12.96 2.14
N VAL A 117 5.63 -12.30 0.99
CA VAL A 117 6.14 -12.95 -0.22
C VAL A 117 7.61 -13.33 -0.06
N ILE A 118 8.44 -12.43 0.52
CA ILE A 118 9.86 -12.76 0.78
C ILE A 118 9.97 -13.94 1.75
N GLU A 119 9.22 -13.91 2.86
CA GLU A 119 9.24 -14.99 3.85
C GLU A 119 8.86 -16.36 3.25
N ARG A 120 7.94 -16.37 2.27
CA ARG A 120 7.40 -17.60 1.69
C ARG A 120 8.19 -18.11 0.50
N GLU A 121 8.75 -17.23 -0.33
CA GLU A 121 9.17 -17.58 -1.69
C GLU A 121 10.63 -17.26 -1.99
N GLU A 122 11.31 -16.46 -1.16
CA GLU A 122 12.69 -16.07 -1.41
C GLU A 122 13.70 -16.91 -0.64
N TRP A 123 14.94 -16.88 -1.12
CA TRP A 123 16.04 -17.68 -0.62
C TRP A 123 16.52 -17.28 0.80
N ARG A 124 16.12 -16.11 1.29
CA ARG A 124 16.36 -15.65 2.66
C ARG A 124 15.27 -14.72 3.16
N LYS A 125 15.21 -14.56 4.48
CA LYS A 125 14.35 -13.59 5.16
C LYS A 125 14.96 -12.18 5.10
N LEU A 126 14.10 -11.18 5.27
CA LEU A 126 14.54 -9.81 5.53
C LEU A 126 15.15 -9.70 6.94
N THR A 127 16.26 -9.00 7.01
CA THR A 127 16.86 -8.52 8.26
C THR A 127 16.02 -7.41 8.87
N ASP A 128 16.25 -7.13 10.15
CA ASP A 128 15.55 -6.06 10.86
C ASP A 128 15.91 -4.66 10.32
N VAL A 129 17.12 -4.51 9.78
CA VAL A 129 17.56 -3.29 9.09
C VAL A 129 16.76 -3.09 7.79
N GLU A 130 16.56 -4.14 7.01
CA GLU A 130 15.78 -4.07 5.76
C GLU A 130 14.29 -3.81 6.02
N LYS A 131 13.71 -4.44 7.06
CA LYS A 131 12.34 -4.12 7.52
C LYS A 131 12.22 -2.68 8.01
N CYS A 132 13.25 -2.15 8.67
CA CYS A 132 13.28 -0.75 9.07
C CYS A 132 13.25 0.20 7.87
N ALA A 133 14.00 -0.11 6.80
CA ALA A 133 13.97 0.64 5.56
C ALA A 133 12.57 0.64 4.89
N LEU A 134 11.92 -0.53 4.84
CA LEU A 134 10.54 -0.66 4.37
C LEU A 134 9.58 0.20 5.20
N GLY A 135 9.70 0.18 6.52
CA GLY A 135 8.87 0.99 7.40
C GLY A 135 9.08 2.50 7.23
N ILE A 136 10.32 2.95 7.09
CA ILE A 136 10.63 4.37 6.79
C ILE A 136 9.98 4.79 5.46
N PHE A 137 10.10 3.97 4.42
CA PHE A 137 9.48 4.25 3.13
C PHE A 137 7.95 4.39 3.26
N HIS A 138 7.27 3.41 3.88
CA HIS A 138 5.81 3.42 4.01
C HIS A 138 5.31 4.55 4.92
N LYS A 139 5.99 4.84 6.03
CA LYS A 139 5.65 5.98 6.89
C LYS A 139 5.72 7.30 6.10
N ASN A 140 6.82 7.52 5.38
CA ASN A 140 7.00 8.73 4.57
C ASN A 140 5.94 8.85 3.47
N LEU A 141 5.64 7.76 2.76
CA LEU A 141 4.61 7.76 1.72
C LEU A 141 3.24 8.10 2.32
N GLY A 142 2.87 7.48 3.43
CA GLY A 142 1.60 7.78 4.11
C GLY A 142 1.49 9.22 4.58
N GLU A 143 2.58 9.80 5.12
CA GLU A 143 2.63 11.22 5.50
C GLU A 143 2.39 12.14 4.29
N TYR A 144 3.06 11.90 3.16
CA TYR A 144 2.86 12.71 1.97
C TYR A 144 1.52 12.50 1.28
N MET A 145 0.90 11.34 1.48
CA MET A 145 -0.47 11.10 1.05
C MET A 145 -1.51 11.67 2.02
N GLY A 146 -1.08 12.24 3.15
CA GLY A 146 -1.96 12.78 4.18
C GLY A 146 -2.86 11.70 4.79
N ILE A 147 -2.33 10.49 4.96
CA ILE A 147 -3.04 9.37 5.61
C ILE A 147 -2.86 9.55 7.12
N PRO A 148 -3.95 9.67 7.90
CA PRO A 148 -3.83 9.73 9.35
C PRO A 148 -3.39 8.38 9.91
N PHE A 149 -2.55 8.43 10.93
CA PHE A 149 -2.05 7.24 11.64
C PHE A 149 -2.63 7.13 13.04
N ASP A 150 -3.71 7.85 13.36
CA ASP A 150 -4.25 7.97 14.73
C ASP A 150 -4.74 6.66 15.32
N VAL A 151 -5.08 5.69 14.46
CA VAL A 151 -5.48 4.33 14.84
C VAL A 151 -4.29 3.43 15.21
N LEU A 152 -3.06 3.89 14.96
CA LEU A 152 -1.85 3.15 15.31
C LEU A 152 -1.42 3.53 16.74
N PRO A 153 -1.26 2.56 17.66
CA PRO A 153 -1.05 2.82 19.09
C PRO A 153 0.11 3.77 19.39
N SER A 154 1.21 3.65 18.65
CA SER A 154 2.42 4.43 18.90
C SER A 154 2.37 5.82 18.26
N LYS A 155 1.27 6.25 17.63
CA LYS A 155 1.18 7.56 16.98
C LYS A 155 1.36 8.73 17.97
N ALA A 156 0.82 8.62 19.18
CA ALA A 156 0.89 9.69 20.17
C ALA A 156 2.32 9.90 20.72
N GLU A 157 3.04 8.81 20.96
CA GLU A 157 4.39 8.83 21.55
C GLU A 157 5.50 8.85 20.48
N GLY A 158 5.15 8.44 19.26
CA GLY A 158 6.08 8.22 18.16
C GLY A 158 6.64 6.80 18.14
N TRP A 159 7.03 6.35 16.94
CA TRP A 159 7.74 5.09 16.78
C TRP A 159 9.23 5.28 17.01
N LYS A 160 9.85 4.36 17.76
CA LYS A 160 11.30 4.25 17.95
C LYS A 160 12.09 4.30 16.62
N ASP A 161 11.65 3.55 15.63
CA ASP A 161 12.30 3.44 14.32
C ASP A 161 11.31 2.93 13.25
N GLY A 162 11.80 2.76 12.02
CA GLY A 162 11.00 2.22 10.92
C GLY A 162 10.54 0.79 11.12
N LEU A 163 11.31 -0.04 11.85
CA LEU A 163 10.91 -1.42 12.10
C LEU A 163 9.69 -1.45 13.02
N HIS A 164 9.70 -0.63 14.06
CA HIS A 164 8.56 -0.48 14.95
C HIS A 164 7.30 -0.04 14.16
N PHE A 165 7.42 0.97 13.30
CA PHE A 165 6.32 1.40 12.42
C PHE A 165 5.85 0.27 11.49
N ALA A 166 6.77 -0.45 10.84
CA ALA A 166 6.46 -1.52 9.90
C ALA A 166 5.64 -2.65 10.55
N LEU A 167 6.05 -3.09 11.74
CA LEU A 167 5.38 -4.16 12.47
C LEU A 167 4.02 -3.72 13.00
N GLU A 168 3.90 -2.49 13.50
CA GLU A 168 2.64 -1.95 13.98
C GLU A 168 1.64 -1.75 12.83
N LEU A 169 2.08 -1.17 11.70
CA LEU A 169 1.26 -1.02 10.50
C LEU A 169 0.78 -2.38 9.99
N ARG A 170 1.68 -3.37 9.86
CA ARG A 170 1.31 -4.73 9.43
C ARG A 170 0.25 -5.33 10.35
N LYS A 171 0.44 -5.23 11.67
CA LYS A 171 -0.50 -5.78 12.65
C LYS A 171 -1.89 -5.14 12.50
N TRP A 172 -1.93 -3.83 12.36
CA TRP A 172 -3.18 -3.09 12.14
C TRP A 172 -3.84 -3.50 10.82
N THR A 173 -3.08 -3.61 9.72
CA THR A 173 -3.62 -3.98 8.40
C THR A 173 -4.30 -5.34 8.41
N ILE A 174 -3.66 -6.35 9.01
CA ILE A 174 -4.23 -7.71 9.11
C ILE A 174 -5.55 -7.67 9.89
N HIS A 175 -5.56 -6.96 11.02
CA HIS A 175 -6.76 -6.86 11.85
C HIS A 175 -7.90 -6.13 11.11
N TYR A 176 -7.60 -5.00 10.46
CA TYR A 176 -8.60 -4.27 9.67
C TYR A 176 -9.20 -5.16 8.57
N GLU A 177 -8.35 -5.91 7.85
CA GLU A 177 -8.81 -6.83 6.82
C GLU A 177 -9.76 -7.91 7.39
N GLU A 178 -9.43 -8.52 8.53
CA GLU A 178 -10.30 -9.49 9.21
C GLU A 178 -11.66 -8.91 9.61
N GLU A 179 -11.70 -7.63 9.98
CA GLU A 179 -12.94 -6.94 10.36
C GLU A 179 -13.82 -6.65 9.13
N VAL A 180 -13.23 -6.14 8.04
CA VAL A 180 -13.99 -5.57 6.92
C VAL A 180 -14.13 -6.49 5.70
N ALA A 181 -13.21 -7.43 5.49
CA ALA A 181 -13.21 -8.35 4.34
C ALA A 181 -14.13 -9.55 4.57
N ARG A 182 -15.32 -9.32 5.13
CA ARG A 182 -16.33 -10.36 5.35
C ARG A 182 -17.14 -10.57 4.08
N PRO A 183 -17.43 -11.83 3.68
CA PRO A 183 -18.32 -12.10 2.57
C PRO A 183 -19.66 -11.41 2.77
N HIS A 184 -20.07 -10.57 1.82
CA HIS A 184 -21.45 -10.10 1.77
C HIS A 184 -22.33 -11.25 1.27
N GLN A 185 -23.54 -11.42 1.83
CA GLN A 185 -24.48 -12.38 1.26
C GLN A 185 -24.72 -12.02 -0.21
N PRO A 186 -24.64 -12.99 -1.14
CA PRO A 186 -24.95 -12.70 -2.53
C PRO A 186 -26.40 -12.22 -2.62
N ASN A 187 -26.63 -11.14 -3.37
CA ASN A 187 -27.99 -10.79 -3.82
C ASN A 187 -28.47 -11.95 -4.70
N VAL A 188 -29.15 -12.92 -4.10
CA VAL A 188 -29.86 -13.96 -4.84
C VAL A 188 -31.07 -13.28 -5.46
N HIS A 189 -30.91 -12.75 -6.66
CA HIS A 189 -32.07 -12.49 -7.50
C HIS A 189 -32.63 -13.84 -7.92
N PRO A 190 -33.89 -14.18 -7.57
CA PRO A 190 -34.55 -15.32 -8.16
C PRO A 190 -34.48 -15.17 -9.68
N ARG A 191 -33.98 -16.19 -10.37
CA ARG A 191 -34.19 -16.27 -11.81
C ARG A 191 -35.68 -16.58 -11.99
N GLU A 192 -36.44 -15.59 -12.44
CA GLU A 192 -37.77 -15.80 -13.04
C GLU A 192 -37.61 -16.48 -14.40
#